data_AF-A0A848UQW5-F1
#
_entry.id   AF-A0A848UQW5-F1
#
_cell.length_a   1.000
_cell.length_b   1.000
_cell.length_c   1.000
_cell.angle_alpha   90.00
_cell.angle_beta   90.00
_cell.angle_gamma   90.00
#
_symmetry.space_group_name_H-M   'P 1'
#
loop_
_entity.id
_entity.type
_entity.pdbx_description
1 polymer ?
#
loop_
_entity_poly.entity_id
_entity_poly.type
_entity_poly.pdbx_seq_one_letter_code
_entity_poly.pdbx_strand_id
1 'polypeptide(L)'
;AIVEKVEKHVKTHDAKAGDKLPRVLNEISFPMAGKTCQRNAMPYTLWMLQGVKDTYLSFDEKEKQTVDEWLAQYKTNQRIPSEGWDPVSLNSIDLGPKLERLALGTKLA
;
A
#
# COMPACT_ATOMS: atom_id res chain seq x y z
N ALA A 1 -7.55 -2.23 -3.14
CA ALA A 1 -8.42 -1.08 -2.77
C ALA A 1 -7.81 0.30 -3.04
N ILE A 2 -6.81 0.80 -2.30
CA ILE A 2 -6.25 2.16 -2.56
C ILE A 2 -5.54 2.22 -3.92
N VAL A 3 -4.73 1.20 -4.24
CA VAL A 3 -4.05 1.04 -5.54
C VAL A 3 -5.04 1.17 -6.69
N GLU A 4 -6.12 0.39 -6.68
CA GLU A 4 -7.19 0.46 -7.70
C GLU A 4 -7.78 1.87 -7.87
N LYS A 5 -7.95 2.62 -6.77
CA LYS A 5 -8.47 4.00 -6.86
C LYS A 5 -7.46 4.93 -7.53
N VAL A 6 -6.18 4.79 -7.20
CA VAL A 6 -5.09 5.56 -7.82
C VAL A 6 -5.01 5.22 -9.31
N GLU A 7 -4.95 3.95 -9.67
CA GLU A 7 -4.90 3.51 -11.07
C GLU A 7 -6.12 3.96 -11.88
N LYS A 8 -7.32 3.86 -11.30
CA LYS A 8 -8.53 4.38 -11.93
C LYS A 8 -8.40 5.88 -12.16
N HIS A 9 -7.94 6.64 -11.17
CA HIS A 9 -7.76 8.09 -11.32
C HIS A 9 -6.78 8.42 -12.44
N VAL A 10 -5.63 7.74 -12.49
CA VAL A 10 -4.61 7.90 -13.53
C VAL A 10 -5.21 7.65 -14.91
N LYS A 11 -5.93 6.53 -15.08
CA LYS A 11 -6.56 6.16 -16.35
C LYS A 11 -7.66 7.13 -16.76
N THR A 12 -8.51 7.56 -15.83
CA THR A 12 -9.64 8.44 -16.13
C THR A 12 -9.21 9.85 -16.52
N HIS A 13 -8.09 10.34 -16.00
CA HIS A 13 -7.63 11.72 -16.23
C HIS A 13 -6.41 11.82 -17.15
N ASP A 14 -5.95 10.71 -17.75
CA ASP A 14 -4.68 10.63 -18.49
C ASP A 14 -3.51 11.28 -17.71
N ALA A 15 -3.46 11.05 -16.40
CA ALA A 15 -2.50 11.70 -15.52
C ALA A 15 -1.08 11.16 -15.76
N LYS A 16 -0.10 12.05 -15.78
CA LYS A 16 1.30 11.77 -16.15
C LYS A 16 2.25 12.03 -14.99
N ALA A 17 3.49 11.58 -15.13
CA ALA A 17 4.56 11.89 -14.19
C ALA A 17 4.62 13.40 -13.91
N GLY A 18 4.70 13.76 -12.63
CA GLY A 18 4.61 15.15 -12.17
C GLY A 18 3.21 15.63 -11.78
N ASP A 19 2.15 14.99 -12.27
CA ASP A 19 0.78 15.42 -11.98
C ASP A 19 0.38 15.14 -10.54
N LYS A 20 -0.30 16.12 -9.92
CA LYS A 20 -0.77 16.03 -8.55
C LYS A 20 -1.98 15.10 -8.47
N LEU A 21 -1.95 14.18 -7.52
CA LEU A 21 -3.10 13.40 -7.13
C LEU A 21 -3.94 14.16 -6.10
N PRO A 22 -5.29 14.05 -6.16
CA PRO A 22 -6.15 14.52 -5.09
C PRO A 22 -5.75 13.92 -3.73
N ARG A 23 -5.84 14.72 -2.67
CA ARG A 23 -5.53 14.26 -1.30
C ARG A 23 -6.39 13.08 -0.86
N VAL A 24 -7.63 13.04 -1.37
CA VAL A 24 -8.60 11.95 -1.21
C VAL A 24 -9.17 11.65 -2.59
N LEU A 25 -9.14 10.38 -2.99
CA LEU A 25 -9.69 9.96 -4.29
C LEU A 25 -11.17 9.59 -4.20
N ASN A 26 -11.53 8.69 -3.29
CA ASN A 26 -12.90 8.25 -2.99
C ASN A 26 -12.87 7.31 -1.77
N GLU A 27 -14.02 7.00 -1.19
CA GLU A 27 -14.09 5.99 -0.13
C GLU A 27 -13.79 4.58 -0.65
N ILE A 28 -13.20 3.78 0.23
CA ILE A 28 -12.96 2.35 0.08
C ILE A 28 -13.58 1.61 1.27
N SER A 29 -14.16 0.45 0.98
CA SER A 29 -14.65 -0.48 1.99
C SER A 29 -13.61 -1.57 2.25
N PHE A 30 -13.47 -1.98 3.51
CA PHE A 30 -12.57 -3.07 3.89
C PHE A 30 -13.12 -3.78 5.14
N PRO A 31 -12.85 -5.10 5.29
CA PRO A 31 -13.24 -5.82 6.49
C PRO A 31 -12.32 -5.43 7.67
N MET A 32 -12.91 -5.19 8.84
CA MET A 32 -12.20 -4.96 10.10
C MET A 32 -13.03 -5.52 11.26
N ALA A 33 -12.44 -6.44 12.04
CA ALA A 33 -13.09 -7.09 13.19
C ALA A 33 -14.49 -7.69 12.86
N GLY A 34 -14.59 -8.38 11.72
CA GLY A 34 -15.83 -9.03 11.28
C GLY A 34 -16.91 -8.06 10.76
N LYS A 35 -16.60 -6.77 10.60
CA LYS A 35 -17.50 -5.76 10.06
C LYS A 35 -16.91 -5.10 8.82
N THR A 36 -17.78 -4.63 7.93
CA THR A 36 -17.36 -3.77 6.82
C THR A 36 -17.19 -2.35 7.33
N CYS A 37 -15.99 -1.81 7.21
CA CYS A 37 -15.67 -0.41 7.51
C CYS A 37 -15.39 0.35 6.23
N GLN A 38 -15.54 1.68 6.30
CA GLN A 38 -15.25 2.60 5.20
C GLN A 38 -14.16 3.59 5.62
N ARG A 39 -13.31 3.96 4.67
CA ARG A 39 -12.36 5.07 4.84
C ARG A 39 -12.06 5.75 3.51
N ASN A 40 -11.57 6.97 3.57
CA ASN A 40 -11.05 7.67 2.41
C ASN A 40 -9.79 6.97 1.84
N ALA A 41 -9.75 6.75 0.53
CA ALA A 41 -8.54 6.34 -0.18
C ALA A 41 -7.59 7.53 -0.32
N MET A 42 -6.56 7.55 0.52
CA MET A 42 -5.53 8.59 0.54
C MET A 42 -4.29 8.08 -0.22
N PRO A 43 -3.89 8.73 -1.33
CA PRO A 43 -2.65 8.37 -2.04
C PRO A 43 -1.41 8.43 -1.16
N TYR A 44 -1.41 9.29 -0.14
CA TYR A 44 -0.37 9.35 0.90
C TYR A 44 -0.09 7.99 1.56
N THR A 45 -1.13 7.21 1.88
CA THR A 45 -0.95 5.88 2.49
C THR A 45 -0.20 4.95 1.55
N LEU A 46 -0.45 5.04 0.24
CA LEU A 46 0.25 4.24 -0.75
C LEU A 46 1.71 4.65 -0.88
N TRP A 47 1.99 5.96 -0.92
CA TRP A 47 3.35 6.50 -0.93
C TRP A 47 4.17 6.04 0.30
N MET A 48 3.56 6.06 1.49
CA MET A 48 4.21 5.54 2.71
C MET A 48 4.56 4.05 2.59
N LEU A 49 3.64 3.24 2.06
CA LEU A 49 3.89 1.80 1.87
C LEU A 49 4.98 1.54 0.82
N GLN A 50 5.05 2.35 -0.24
CA GLN A 50 6.13 2.29 -1.22
C GLN A 50 7.49 2.57 -0.54
N GLY A 51 7.57 3.57 0.34
CA GLY A 51 8.79 3.83 1.12
C GLY A 51 9.19 2.68 2.07
N VAL A 52 8.21 2.02 2.70
CA VAL A 52 8.46 0.80 3.50
C VAL A 52 9.01 -0.31 2.62
N LYS A 53 8.40 -0.54 1.44
CA LYS A 53 8.88 -1.54 0.48
C LYS A 53 10.30 -1.22 0.00
N ASP A 54 10.58 0.03 -0.35
CA ASP A 54 11.91 0.47 -0.79
C ASP A 54 12.97 0.24 0.30
N THR A 55 12.61 0.53 1.57
CA THR A 55 13.48 0.26 2.72
C THR A 55 13.74 -1.24 2.88
N TYR A 56 12.69 -2.07 2.86
CA TYR A 56 12.84 -3.52 2.90
C TYR A 56 13.68 -4.06 1.73
N LEU A 57 13.54 -3.52 0.52
CA LEU A 57 14.34 -3.93 -0.63
C LEU A 57 15.82 -3.57 -0.48
N SER A 58 16.14 -2.50 0.26
CA SER A 58 17.51 -2.08 0.57
C SER A 58 18.22 -2.94 1.63
N PHE A 59 17.48 -3.75 2.38
CA PHE A 59 18.04 -4.65 3.38
C PHE A 59 18.90 -5.75 2.76
N ASP A 60 19.87 -6.22 3.53
CA ASP A 60 20.60 -7.45 3.20
C ASP A 60 19.72 -8.70 3.38
N GLU A 61 20.22 -9.85 2.95
CA GLU A 61 19.45 -11.10 2.98
C GLU A 61 19.06 -11.53 4.41
N LYS A 62 19.93 -11.26 5.38
CA LYS A 62 19.71 -11.65 6.78
C LYS A 62 18.64 -10.77 7.43
N GLU A 63 18.67 -9.47 7.13
CA GLU A 63 17.67 -8.51 7.56
C GLU A 63 16.30 -8.82 6.93
N LYS A 64 16.26 -9.12 5.63
CA LYS A 64 15.03 -9.56 4.93
C LYS A 64 14.45 -10.82 5.55
N GLN A 65 15.29 -11.83 5.78
CA GLN A 65 14.88 -13.07 6.43
C GLN A 65 14.27 -12.80 7.81
N THR A 66 14.86 -11.91 8.61
CA THR A 66 14.34 -11.56 9.94
C THR A 66 12.94 -10.94 9.85
N VAL A 67 12.71 -10.05 8.88
CA VAL A 67 11.39 -9.44 8.64
C VAL A 67 10.38 -10.48 8.15
N ASP A 68 10.79 -11.35 7.23
CA ASP A 68 9.93 -12.39 6.66
C ASP A 68 9.52 -13.41 7.73
N GLU A 69 10.45 -13.82 8.61
CA GLU A 69 10.18 -14.68 9.76
C GLU A 69 9.23 -14.01 10.76
N TRP A 70 9.42 -12.72 11.03
CA TRP A 70 8.51 -11.94 11.87
C TRP A 70 7.10 -11.87 11.27
N LEU A 71 6.98 -11.58 9.98
CA LEU A 71 5.68 -11.57 9.27
C LEU A 71 5.01 -12.95 9.30
N ALA A 72 5.78 -14.02 9.15
CA ALA A 72 5.28 -15.39 9.25
C ALA A 72 4.74 -15.72 10.66
N GLN A 73 5.34 -15.21 11.74
CA GLN A 73 4.83 -15.40 13.10
C GLN A 73 3.47 -14.70 13.32
N TYR A 74 3.23 -13.56 12.67
CA TYR A 74 1.94 -12.87 12.74
C TYR A 74 0.81 -13.67 12.06
N LYS A 75 1.10 -14.52 11.08
CA LYS A 75 0.14 -15.49 10.50
C LYS A 75 -0.34 -16.49 11.55
N THR A 76 0.58 -17.02 12.35
CA THR A 76 0.30 -18.10 13.32
C THR A 76 -0.52 -17.62 14.52
N ASN A 77 -0.41 -16.34 14.90
CA ASN A 77 -1.04 -15.79 16.11
C ASN A 77 -2.48 -15.26 15.90
N GLN A 78 -3.16 -15.58 14.79
CA GLN A 78 -4.59 -15.31 14.51
C GLN A 78 -5.10 -13.87 14.76
N ARG A 79 -4.24 -12.86 14.82
CA ARG A 79 -4.66 -11.46 15.00
C ARG A 79 -5.16 -10.81 13.70
N ILE A 80 -5.01 -11.47 12.57
CA ILE A 80 -5.49 -11.03 11.25
C ILE A 80 -6.37 -12.18 10.71
N PRO A 81 -7.61 -11.91 10.28
CA PRO A 81 -8.46 -12.93 9.69
C PRO A 81 -7.73 -13.60 8.52
N SER A 82 -7.68 -14.93 8.53
CA SER A 82 -7.02 -15.76 7.50
C SER A 82 -7.68 -15.67 6.12
N GLU A 83 -8.82 -14.98 6.00
CA GLU A 83 -9.50 -14.77 4.73
C GLU A 83 -8.88 -13.58 3.98
N GLY A 84 -8.04 -13.89 2.99
CA GLY A 84 -7.56 -12.92 1.99
C GLY A 84 -6.23 -12.23 2.30
N TRP A 85 -5.58 -12.55 3.40
CA TRP A 85 -4.20 -12.13 3.68
C TRP A 85 -3.27 -13.34 3.73
N ASP A 86 -2.70 -13.70 2.59
CA ASP A 86 -1.49 -14.52 2.56
C ASP A 86 -0.33 -13.60 2.99
N PRO A 87 0.66 -14.02 3.80
CA PRO A 87 1.89 -13.26 3.97
C PRO A 87 2.61 -13.18 2.62
N VAL A 88 2.21 -12.21 1.82
CA VAL A 88 2.89 -11.81 0.61
C VAL A 88 4.20 -11.22 1.11
N SER A 89 5.32 -11.82 0.73
CA SER A 89 6.63 -11.16 0.90
C SER A 89 6.48 -9.73 0.43
N LEU A 90 6.98 -8.75 1.19
CA LEU A 90 6.88 -7.33 0.83
C LEU A 90 7.38 -7.07 -0.60
N ASN A 91 8.28 -7.93 -1.09
CA ASN A 91 8.76 -7.93 -2.47
C ASN A 91 7.63 -8.14 -3.50
N SER A 92 6.75 -9.11 -3.26
CA SER A 92 5.66 -9.51 -4.18
C SER A 92 4.43 -8.62 -4.16
N ILE A 93 4.33 -7.63 -3.26
CA ILE A 93 3.19 -6.72 -3.22
C ILE A 93 3.28 -5.69 -4.35
N ASP A 94 2.30 -5.66 -5.24
CA ASP A 94 2.13 -4.56 -6.20
C ASP A 94 1.48 -3.35 -5.52
N LEU A 95 2.20 -2.24 -5.49
CA LEU A 95 1.77 -0.97 -4.91
C LEU A 95 1.41 0.07 -6.00
N GLY A 96 1.19 -0.37 -7.24
CA GLY A 96 0.75 0.48 -8.34
C GLY A 96 1.81 1.49 -8.80
N PRO A 97 1.40 2.61 -9.43
CA PRO A 97 2.33 3.58 -9.97
C PRO A 97 3.16 4.22 -8.86
N LYS A 98 4.44 4.50 -9.17
CA LYS A 98 5.35 5.15 -8.23
C LYS A 98 4.86 6.55 -7.90
N LEU A 99 4.89 6.90 -6.62
CA LEU A 99 4.43 8.18 -6.11
C LEU A 99 5.59 9.00 -5.53
N GLU A 100 5.47 10.31 -5.65
CA GLU A 100 6.32 11.28 -4.96
C GLU A 100 5.48 12.18 -4.07
N ARG A 101 6.10 12.73 -3.02
CA ARG A 101 5.44 13.65 -2.11
C ARG A 101 6.23 14.94 -1.96
N LEU A 102 5.51 16.05 -2.09
CA LEU A 102 6.00 17.40 -1.81
C LEU A 102 5.05 18.07 -0.82
N ALA A 103 5.53 18.31 0.40
CA ALA A 103 4.73 18.82 1.53
C ALA A 103 3.43 18.00 1.75
N LEU A 104 2.26 18.60 1.60
CA LEU A 104 0.96 17.93 1.79
C LEU A 104 0.42 17.28 0.50
N GLY A 105 1.09 17.46 -0.64
CA GLY A 105 0.67 16.94 -1.94
C GLY A 105 1.38 15.63 -2.30
N THR A 106 0.64 14.70 -2.89
CA THR A 106 1.19 13.49 -3.54
C THR A 106 1.05 13.68 -5.05
N LYS A 107 2.06 13.29 -5.82
CA LYS A 107 2.07 13.33 -7.28
C LYS A 107 2.57 12.00 -7.84
N LEU A 108 2.32 11.76 -9.12
CA LEU A 108 2.94 10.66 -9.84
C LEU A 108 4.44 10.97 -10.00
N ALA A 109 5.29 9.98 -9.72
CA ALA A 109 6.72 10.07 -9.93
C ALA A 109 7.07 10.04 -11.41
#